data_AF-A0A8T4FLW1-F1
#
_entry.id   AF-A0A8T4FLW1-F1
#
_cell.length_a   1.000
_cell.length_b   1.000
_cell.length_c   1.000
_cell.angle_alpha   90.00
_cell.angle_beta   90.00
_cell.angle_gamma   90.00
#
_symmetry.space_group_name_H-M   'P 1'
#
loop_
_entity.id
_entity.type
_entity.pdbx_description
1 polymer ?
#
loop_
_entity_poly.entity_id
_entity_poly.type
_entity_poly.pdbx_seq_one_letter_code
_entity_poly.pdbx_strand_id
1 'polypeptide(L)'
;MYMEVVEPTATLVMKVGGKVFYLSLDDSPSADALFSMLEQGPFEAMFEDQGAWRSARFPGLPFDGDKAEGVAGELVLLGDGQIAICDGTAVPNAVRLAVVEYRPEEEILEAMGNGDVWVGLWLEWSERCQLLERIPHYVGIPRSSNVSNYRIEYLV
;
A
#
# COMPACT_ATOMS: atom_id res chain seq x y z
N MET A 1 17.01 -7.75 29.89
CA MET A 1 16.81 -7.39 28.48
C MET A 1 15.50 -8.04 28.08
N TYR A 2 14.49 -7.26 27.72
CA TYR A 2 13.23 -7.80 27.22
C TYR A 2 13.12 -7.31 25.78
N MET A 3 12.89 -8.23 24.85
CA MET A 3 12.47 -7.86 23.50
C MET A 3 10.99 -7.53 23.61
N GLU A 4 10.63 -6.29 23.31
CA GLU A 4 9.25 -5.99 22.99
C GLU A 4 9.10 -6.31 21.50
N VAL A 5 8.33 -7.36 21.22
CA VAL A 5 7.91 -7.66 19.86
C VAL A 5 6.93 -6.56 19.51
N VAL A 6 7.37 -5.59 18.71
CA VAL A 6 6.46 -4.64 18.09
C VAL A 6 5.61 -5.45 17.12
N GLU A 7 4.29 -5.23 17.13
CA GLU A 7 3.38 -5.93 16.23
C GLU A 7 3.90 -5.83 14.78
N PRO A 8 3.91 -6.94 14.04
CA PRO A 8 4.40 -6.95 12.67
C PRO A 8 3.59 -5.92 11.87
N THR A 9 4.29 -5.01 11.21
CA THR A 9 3.63 -3.98 10.38
C THR A 9 3.63 -4.47 8.94
N ALA A 10 2.44 -4.58 8.36
CA ALA A 10 2.27 -4.83 6.94
C ALA A 10 2.20 -3.52 6.16
N THR A 11 2.82 -3.51 4.99
CA THR A 11 2.74 -2.43 4.02
C THR A 11 2.15 -2.97 2.73
N LEU A 12 1.16 -2.26 2.17
CA LEU A 12 0.60 -2.59 0.87
C LEU A 12 1.59 -2.21 -0.23
N VAL A 13 1.86 -3.15 -1.13
CA VAL A 13 2.79 -2.95 -2.24
C VAL A 13 2.08 -3.24 -3.56
N MET A 14 2.32 -2.38 -4.54
CA MET A 14 1.84 -2.51 -5.91
C MET A 14 3.00 -2.59 -6.88
N LYS A 15 2.95 -3.54 -7.81
CA LYS A 15 3.82 -3.59 -8.99
C LYS A 15 3.00 -3.30 -10.23
N VAL A 16 3.40 -2.29 -10.99
CA VAL A 16 2.78 -1.94 -12.27
C VAL A 16 3.87 -1.52 -13.25
N GLY A 17 3.81 -1.99 -14.50
CA GLY A 17 4.84 -1.69 -15.51
C GLY A 17 6.26 -2.09 -15.12
N GLY A 18 6.44 -3.06 -14.24
CA GLY A 18 7.74 -3.47 -13.70
C GLY A 18 8.32 -2.56 -12.61
N LYS A 19 7.65 -1.46 -12.25
CA LYS A 19 8.00 -0.61 -11.10
C LYS A 19 7.21 -1.02 -9.86
N VAL A 20 7.78 -0.75 -8.68
CA VAL A 20 7.19 -1.07 -7.38
C VAL A 20 6.86 0.22 -6.64
N PHE A 21 5.65 0.27 -6.09
CA PHE A 21 5.08 1.38 -5.34
C PHE A 21 4.58 0.87 -3.98
N TYR A 22 4.78 1.68 -2.95
CA TYR A 22 4.25 1.42 -1.61
C TYR A 22 3.02 2.29 -1.41
N LEU A 23 1.98 1.76 -0.80
CA LEU A 23 0.70 2.43 -0.66
C LEU A 23 0.30 2.53 0.81
N SER A 24 -0.24 3.69 1.19
CA SER A 24 -1.00 3.84 2.42
C SER A 24 -2.43 3.36 2.16
N LEU A 25 -2.91 2.42 2.96
CA LEU A 25 -4.33 2.05 2.98
C LEU A 25 -5.17 3.19 3.56
N ASP A 26 -6.37 3.36 3.02
CA ASP A 26 -7.37 4.26 3.56
C ASP A 26 -8.00 3.68 4.84
N ASP A 27 -8.53 4.54 5.71
CA ASP A 27 -9.27 4.10 6.92
C ASP A 27 -10.73 3.82 6.54
N SER A 28 -10.97 2.67 5.90
CA SER A 28 -12.30 2.26 5.45
C SER A 28 -12.55 0.75 5.49
N PRO A 29 -13.82 0.30 5.64
CA PRO A 29 -14.16 -1.13 5.61
C PRO A 29 -13.74 -1.82 4.30
N SER A 30 -13.72 -1.07 3.20
CA SER A 30 -13.30 -1.56 1.89
C SER A 30 -11.78 -1.81 1.83
N ALA A 31 -11.00 -0.90 2.42
CA ALA A 31 -9.55 -1.05 2.56
C ALA A 31 -9.18 -2.19 3.53
N ASP A 32 -9.88 -2.32 4.66
CA ASP A 32 -9.71 -3.44 5.61
C ASP A 32 -9.99 -4.80 4.96
N ALA A 33 -11.03 -4.87 4.11
CA ALA A 33 -11.35 -6.08 3.36
C ALA A 33 -10.27 -6.40 2.32
N LEU A 34 -9.73 -5.39 1.62
CA LEU A 34 -8.60 -5.57 0.70
C LEU A 34 -7.40 -6.14 1.45
N PHE A 35 -7.05 -5.57 2.59
CA PHE A 35 -5.97 -6.05 3.44
C PHE A 35 -6.17 -7.52 3.80
N SER A 36 -7.33 -7.86 4.36
CA SER A 36 -7.69 -9.23 4.76
C SER A 36 -7.65 -10.24 3.61
N MET A 37 -7.92 -9.79 2.37
CA MET A 37 -7.78 -10.63 1.19
C MET A 37 -6.32 -10.85 0.81
N LEU A 38 -5.49 -9.80 0.86
CA LEU A 38 -4.07 -9.89 0.54
C LEU A 38 -3.26 -10.63 1.62
N GLU A 39 -3.75 -10.71 2.85
CA GLU A 39 -3.21 -11.61 3.88
C GLU A 39 -3.29 -13.09 3.48
N GLN A 40 -4.28 -13.45 2.65
CA GLN A 40 -4.44 -14.82 2.16
C GLN A 40 -3.52 -15.14 0.98
N GLY A 41 -2.99 -14.10 0.31
CA GLY A 41 -2.04 -14.23 -0.78
C GLY A 41 -2.01 -13.02 -1.72
N PRO A 42 -1.00 -12.92 -2.58
CA PRO A 42 -0.89 -11.84 -3.55
C PRO A 42 -2.01 -11.90 -4.59
N PHE A 43 -2.41 -10.75 -5.10
CA PHE A 43 -3.32 -10.62 -6.23
C PHE A 43 -2.55 -10.14 -7.46
N GLU A 44 -2.68 -10.86 -8.57
CA GLU A 44 -2.11 -10.44 -9.85
C GLU A 44 -3.17 -10.52 -10.95
N ALA A 45 -3.28 -9.48 -11.76
CA ALA A 45 -4.22 -9.44 -12.88
C ALA A 45 -3.76 -8.49 -13.99
N MET A 46 -4.31 -8.70 -15.18
CA MET A 46 -4.27 -7.70 -16.24
C MET A 46 -5.31 -6.63 -15.91
N PHE A 47 -4.88 -5.38 -15.85
CA PHE A 47 -5.77 -4.25 -15.76
C PHE A 47 -5.98 -3.66 -17.16
N GLU A 48 -7.24 -3.53 -17.55
CA GLU A 48 -7.64 -3.07 -18.87
C GLU A 48 -7.63 -1.54 -18.95
N ASP A 49 -7.29 -1.02 -20.13
CA ASP A 49 -7.31 0.40 -20.44
C ASP A 49 -8.73 0.95 -20.58
N GLN A 50 -9.14 1.81 -19.64
CA GLN A 50 -10.42 2.52 -19.66
C GLN A 50 -10.27 3.99 -20.09
N GLY A 51 -9.14 4.35 -20.69
CA GLY A 51 -8.74 5.72 -21.04
C GLY A 51 -8.06 6.42 -19.86
N ALA A 52 -8.83 6.72 -18.81
CA ALA A 52 -8.39 7.54 -17.68
C ALA A 52 -7.98 6.73 -16.42
N TRP A 53 -8.11 5.41 -16.48
CA TRP A 53 -7.64 4.52 -15.43
C TRP A 53 -7.39 3.13 -16.01
N ARG A 54 -6.80 2.29 -15.16
CA ARG A 54 -6.62 0.87 -15.41
C ARG A 54 -7.48 0.11 -14.43
N SER A 55 -8.29 -0.85 -14.87
CA SER A 55 -9.15 -1.61 -13.95
C SER A 55 -9.12 -3.12 -14.18
N ALA A 56 -9.32 -3.87 -13.11
CA ALA A 56 -9.49 -5.31 -13.14
C ALA A 56 -10.58 -5.74 -12.18
N ARG A 57 -11.22 -6.88 -12.48
CA ARG A 57 -12.19 -7.50 -11.57
C ARG A 57 -11.50 -7.95 -10.30
N PHE A 58 -12.05 -7.55 -9.16
CA PHE A 58 -11.57 -7.96 -7.85
C PHE A 58 -12.75 -8.50 -7.03
N PRO A 59 -12.76 -9.80 -6.72
CA PRO A 59 -13.93 -10.40 -6.09
C PRO A 59 -14.05 -9.99 -4.62
N GLY A 60 -15.27 -9.66 -4.18
CA GLY A 60 -15.64 -9.77 -2.77
C GLY A 60 -15.33 -8.59 -1.85
N LEU A 61 -14.96 -7.43 -2.38
CA LEU A 61 -14.84 -6.22 -1.55
C LEU A 61 -16.21 -5.58 -1.30
N PRO A 62 -16.52 -5.18 -0.05
CA PRO A 62 -17.72 -4.39 0.23
C PRO A 62 -17.58 -3.01 -0.43
N PHE A 63 -18.67 -2.48 -0.98
CA PHE A 63 -18.71 -1.11 -1.48
C PHE A 63 -19.46 -0.25 -0.47
N ASP A 64 -18.79 0.73 0.13
CA ASP A 64 -19.34 1.59 1.19
C ASP A 64 -19.62 3.04 0.75
N GLY A 65 -19.59 3.32 -0.56
CA GLY A 65 -20.01 4.59 -1.17
C GLY A 65 -18.89 5.53 -1.60
N ASP A 66 -19.25 6.64 -2.26
CA ASP A 66 -18.29 7.48 -2.99
C ASP A 66 -17.40 8.31 -2.08
N LYS A 67 -16.10 8.02 -2.12
CA LYS A 67 -15.07 8.70 -1.30
C LYS A 67 -13.75 8.95 -2.05
N ALA A 68 -13.62 8.53 -3.30
CA ALA A 68 -12.41 8.78 -4.07
C ALA A 68 -12.37 10.20 -4.66
N GLU A 69 -11.21 10.84 -4.61
CA GLU A 69 -10.96 12.14 -5.24
C GLU A 69 -10.35 11.96 -6.64
N GLY A 70 -9.85 10.75 -6.95
CA GLY A 70 -9.28 10.37 -8.23
C GLY A 70 -7.91 10.98 -8.51
N VAL A 71 -7.12 11.20 -7.47
CA VAL A 71 -5.72 11.61 -7.59
C VAL A 71 -4.90 10.51 -8.25
N ALA A 72 -3.86 10.89 -8.99
CA ALA A 72 -2.99 9.94 -9.67
C ALA A 72 -2.32 9.01 -8.65
N GLY A 73 -2.37 7.71 -8.89
CA GLY A 73 -1.86 6.70 -7.97
C GLY A 73 -2.78 6.35 -6.80
N GLU A 74 -4.03 6.81 -6.83
CA GLU A 74 -5.08 6.18 -6.02
C GLU A 74 -5.40 4.79 -6.56
N LEU A 75 -5.50 3.83 -5.64
CA LEU A 75 -6.17 2.56 -5.86
C LEU A 75 -7.59 2.69 -5.32
N VAL A 76 -8.58 2.43 -6.18
CA VAL A 76 -10.00 2.61 -5.84
C VAL A 76 -10.80 1.35 -6.12
N LEU A 77 -11.92 1.17 -5.41
CA LEU A 77 -12.96 0.18 -5.69
C LEU A 77 -14.11 0.86 -6.44
N LEU A 78 -14.45 0.35 -7.60
CA LEU A 78 -15.59 0.79 -8.40
C LEU A 78 -16.87 0.09 -7.92
N GLY A 79 -18.01 0.76 -8.04
CA GLY A 79 -19.31 0.25 -7.60
C GLY A 79 -19.77 -1.05 -8.28
N ASP A 80 -19.13 -1.46 -9.37
CA ASP A 80 -19.40 -2.73 -10.04
C ASP A 80 -18.51 -3.89 -9.53
N GLY A 81 -17.63 -3.65 -8.56
CA GLY A 81 -16.73 -4.65 -7.98
C GLY A 81 -15.41 -4.82 -8.73
N GLN A 82 -14.97 -3.81 -9.48
CA GLN A 82 -13.62 -3.75 -10.02
C GLN A 82 -12.73 -2.88 -9.14
N ILE A 83 -11.43 -3.14 -9.13
CA ILE A 83 -10.45 -2.18 -8.61
C ILE A 83 -9.80 -1.43 -9.77
N ALA A 84 -9.42 -0.19 -9.53
CA ALA A 84 -8.78 0.65 -10.54
C ALA A 84 -7.62 1.47 -9.98
N ILE A 85 -6.63 1.74 -10.83
CA ILE A 85 -5.54 2.68 -10.58
C ILE A 85 -5.84 3.97 -11.36
N CYS A 86 -5.99 5.08 -10.65
CA CYS A 86 -6.33 6.38 -11.22
C CYS A 86 -5.10 7.07 -11.84
N ASP A 87 -5.30 7.75 -12.96
CA ASP A 87 -4.27 8.55 -13.65
C ASP A 87 -4.25 10.05 -13.22
N GLY A 88 -5.08 10.43 -12.25
CA GLY A 88 -5.33 11.83 -11.89
C GLY A 88 -6.70 12.34 -12.32
N THR A 89 -7.46 11.53 -13.06
CA THR A 89 -8.85 11.78 -13.39
C THR A 89 -9.78 11.23 -12.31
N ALA A 90 -10.74 12.05 -11.88
CA ALA A 90 -11.83 11.65 -10.99
C ALA A 90 -12.61 10.45 -11.56
N VAL A 91 -12.69 9.37 -10.79
CA VAL A 91 -13.46 8.19 -11.15
C VAL A 91 -14.82 8.24 -10.45
N PRO A 92 -15.95 8.30 -11.18
CA PRO A 92 -17.27 8.32 -10.57
C PRO A 92 -17.60 6.98 -9.93
N ASN A 93 -18.41 6.99 -8.88
CA ASN A 93 -18.86 5.79 -8.17
C ASN A 93 -17.71 4.92 -7.63
N ALA A 94 -16.75 5.56 -6.95
CA ALA A 94 -15.52 4.92 -6.48
C ALA A 94 -15.21 5.22 -5.00
N VAL A 95 -14.73 4.19 -4.31
CA VAL A 95 -14.22 4.24 -2.93
C VAL A 95 -12.69 4.22 -2.99
N ARG A 96 -12.00 5.10 -2.28
CA ARG A 96 -10.54 5.01 -2.15
C ARG A 96 -10.17 3.80 -1.28
N LEU A 97 -9.30 2.94 -1.78
CA LEU A 97 -8.75 1.80 -1.04
C LEU A 97 -7.37 2.14 -0.48
N ALA A 98 -6.53 2.76 -1.30
CA ALA A 98 -5.17 3.11 -0.95
C ALA A 98 -4.63 4.22 -1.86
N VAL A 99 -3.50 4.81 -1.50
CA VAL A 99 -2.80 5.82 -2.31
C VAL A 99 -1.29 5.59 -2.24
N VAL A 100 -0.59 5.81 -3.35
CA VAL A 100 0.88 5.69 -3.39
C VAL A 100 1.55 6.69 -2.45
N GLU A 101 2.44 6.17 -1.62
CA GLU A 101 3.30 6.96 -0.75
C GLU A 101 4.49 7.53 -1.52
N TYR A 102 4.70 8.85 -1.37
CA TYR A 102 5.96 9.53 -1.71
C TYR A 102 6.51 9.25 -3.11
N ARG A 103 5.71 9.46 -4.16
CA ARG A 103 6.17 9.43 -5.56
C ARG A 103 5.55 10.55 -6.40
N PRO A 104 6.29 11.07 -7.40
CA PRO A 104 5.71 12.00 -8.37
C PRO A 104 4.70 11.26 -9.26
N GLU A 105 3.58 11.92 -9.56
CA GLU A 105 2.51 11.41 -10.42
C GLU A 105 3.04 10.89 -11.78
N GLU A 106 4.05 11.56 -12.32
CA GLU A 106 4.73 11.21 -13.56
C GLU A 106 5.32 9.79 -13.55
N GLU A 107 5.84 9.33 -12.41
CA GLU A 107 6.46 7.99 -12.30
C GLU A 107 5.42 6.87 -12.39
N ILE A 108 4.23 7.08 -11.81
CA ILE A 108 3.15 6.08 -11.85
C ILE A 108 2.47 6.07 -13.21
N LEU A 109 2.27 7.24 -13.83
CA LEU A 109 1.75 7.34 -15.19
C LEU A 109 2.65 6.66 -16.21
N GLU A 110 3.97 6.88 -16.10
CA GLU A 110 4.95 6.18 -16.94
C GLU A 110 4.89 4.65 -16.74
N ALA A 111 4.70 4.19 -15.50
CA ALA A 111 4.60 2.77 -15.20
C ALA A 111 3.30 2.14 -15.71
N MET A 112 2.19 2.87 -15.70
CA MET A 112 0.93 2.43 -16.29
C MET A 112 1.04 2.31 -17.81
N GLY A 113 1.80 3.19 -18.44
CA GLY A 113 2.03 3.18 -19.88
C GLY A 113 0.75 3.45 -20.70
N ASN A 114 0.80 3.13 -21.99
CA ASN A 114 -0.34 3.25 -22.90
C ASN A 114 -0.91 1.85 -23.19
N GLY A 115 -2.19 1.61 -22.93
CA GLY A 115 -2.82 0.29 -23.02
C GLY A 115 -2.81 -0.52 -21.73
N ASP A 116 -3.29 -1.75 -21.81
CA ASP A 116 -3.44 -2.69 -20.69
C ASP A 116 -2.11 -2.93 -19.97
N VAL A 117 -2.17 -3.19 -18.66
CA VAL A 117 -0.98 -3.36 -17.83
C VAL A 117 -1.16 -4.48 -16.81
N TRP A 118 -0.12 -5.29 -16.62
CA TRP A 118 -0.10 -6.28 -15.54
C TRP A 118 0.17 -5.59 -14.21
N VAL A 119 -0.68 -5.87 -13.23
CA VAL A 119 -0.59 -5.31 -11.88
C VAL A 119 -0.51 -6.45 -10.87
N GLY A 120 0.43 -6.34 -9.93
CA GLY A 120 0.50 -7.18 -8.73
C GLY A 120 0.26 -6.36 -7.47
N LEU A 121 -0.49 -6.90 -6.53
CA LEU A 121 -0.74 -6.35 -5.20
C LEU A 121 -0.39 -7.40 -4.14
N TRP A 122 0.37 -7.02 -3.11
CA TRP A 122 0.70 -7.91 -1.99
C TRP A 122 1.01 -7.12 -0.72
N LEU A 123 1.06 -7.83 0.40
CA LEU A 123 1.53 -7.28 1.67
C LEU A 123 2.99 -7.65 1.90
N GLU A 124 3.83 -6.66 2.22
CA GLU A 124 5.16 -6.87 2.77
C GLU A 124 5.13 -6.69 4.28
N TRP A 125 5.64 -7.69 5.00
CA TRP A 125 5.66 -7.69 6.45
C TRP A 125 7.05 -7.30 6.94
N SER A 126 7.12 -6.30 7.82
CA SER A 126 8.34 -5.95 8.54
C SER A 126 8.22 -6.34 10.01
N GLU A 127 9.15 -7.14 10.49
CA GLU A 127 9.33 -7.39 11.91
C GLU A 127 10.21 -6.28 12.49
N ARG A 128 9.64 -5.42 13.35
CA ARG A 128 10.43 -4.47 14.14
C ARG A 128 10.73 -5.10 15.50
N CYS A 129 11.92 -5.69 15.65
CA CYS A 129 12.47 -5.97 16.97
C CYS A 129 13.09 -4.68 17.52
N GLN A 130 12.46 -4.04 18.52
CA GLN A 130 13.10 -2.95 19.25
C GLN A 130 13.85 -3.49 20.47
N LEU A 131 15.18 -3.35 20.46
CA LEU A 131 16.01 -3.55 21.64
C LEU A 131 15.87 -2.32 22.54
N LEU A 132 15.02 -2.41 23.57
CA LEU A 132 14.97 -1.39 24.61
C LEU A 132 16.08 -1.64 25.64
N GLU A 133 17.14 -0.83 25.59
CA GLU A 133 18.08 -0.75 26.70
C GLU A 133 17.36 -0.17 27.92
N ARG A 134 17.45 -0.88 29.04
CA ARG A 134 16.89 -0.45 30.32
C ARG A 134 17.58 0.85 30.74
N ILE A 135 16.99 2.01 30.47
CA ILE A 135 17.44 3.29 31.03
C ILE A 135 17.08 3.25 32.53
N PRO A 136 18.05 3.15 33.46
CA PRO A 136 17.74 3.34 34.87
C PRO A 136 17.26 4.79 35.02
N HIS A 137 16.07 4.99 35.60
CA HIS A 137 15.48 6.28 35.89
C HIS A 137 16.54 7.32 36.31
N TYR A 138 16.88 8.23 35.40
CA TYR A 138 17.60 9.45 35.74
C TYR A 138 16.93 10.62 35.03
N VAL A 139 16.61 11.60 35.87
CA VAL A 139 15.96 12.86 35.55
C VAL A 139 16.83 13.67 34.59
N GLY A 140 16.25 14.12 33.46
CA GLY A 140 16.66 15.38 32.81
C GLY A 140 17.14 15.33 31.35
N ILE A 141 16.27 15.86 30.47
CA ILE A 141 16.55 16.70 29.27
C ILE A 141 16.98 15.98 27.96
N PRO A 142 16.46 16.42 26.78
CA PRO A 142 16.25 15.57 25.61
C PRO A 142 17.39 15.67 24.59
N ARG A 143 17.53 14.65 23.72
CA ARG A 143 17.97 14.80 22.31
C ARG A 143 17.94 13.47 21.55
N SER A 144 17.24 13.51 20.42
CA SER A 144 17.73 13.12 19.09
C SER A 144 18.82 12.04 19.04
N SER A 145 18.52 10.89 18.44
CA SER A 145 19.53 10.06 17.78
C SER A 145 18.88 9.22 16.69
N ASN A 146 19.35 9.45 15.46
CA ASN A 146 19.17 8.58 14.30
C ASN A 146 19.39 7.11 14.66
N VAL A 147 18.48 6.22 14.26
CA VAL A 147 18.73 4.78 14.33
C VAL A 147 19.14 4.30 12.95
N SER A 148 20.41 3.95 12.85
CA SER A 148 21.09 3.41 11.67
C SER A 148 20.58 2.00 11.32
N ASN A 149 20.42 1.75 10.02
CA ASN A 149 20.11 0.44 9.45
C ASN A 149 21.15 -0.60 9.87
N TYR A 150 20.73 -1.67 10.54
CA TYR A 150 21.55 -2.87 10.72
C TYR A 150 21.00 -3.99 9.83
N ARG A 151 21.84 -4.44 8.89
CA ARG A 151 21.64 -5.64 8.08
C ARG A 151 22.10 -6.84 8.91
N ILE A 152 21.20 -7.76 9.23
CA ILE A 152 21.56 -9.02 9.89
C ILE A 152 21.86 -10.03 8.80
N GLU A 153 23.13 -10.41 8.65
CA GLU A 153 23.54 -11.58 7.86
C GLU A 153 23.57 -12.79 8.80
N TYR A 154 22.76 -13.80 8.50
CA TYR A 154 22.80 -15.09 9.20
C TYR A 154 23.97 -15.91 8.66
N LEU A 155 24.96 -16.21 9.50
CA LEU A 155 25.95 -17.26 9.25
C LEU A 155 25.38 -18.59 9.72
N VAL A 156 25.31 -19.56 8.80
CA VAL A 156 24.92 -20.97 9.03
C VAL A 156 26.05 -21.70 9.76
#